data_AF-A0AAN8VDQ5-F1
#
_entry.id   AF-A0AAN8VDQ5-F1
#
_cell.length_a   1.000
_cell.length_b   1.000
_cell.length_c   1.000
_cell.angle_alpha   90.00
_cell.angle_beta   90.00
_cell.angle_gamma   90.00
#
_symmetry.space_group_name_H-M   'P 1'
#
loop_
_entity.id
_entity.type
_entity.pdbx_description
1 polymer ?
#
loop_
_entity_poly.entity_id
_entity_poly.type
_entity_poly.pdbx_seq_one_letter_code
_entity_poly.pdbx_strand_id
1 'polypeptide(L)'
;MSLVPPSLIKPDVTLRLTLSSASPSSLEALKPEDRGITLIQLLLTTAKHASSGNLHIADACLCQISQLASVTGDSIQRLAAHFASALAVRLVKRWPGLYRALNRDGSEKLELVRPQNIFGQAFPYLGFSYVIMTRILVQTLAEERVIHAIDLGSGDPKLWIPLLRGLASSANGPPHLKITCVHSSKVVLDKLGTRLVKEAESLDMAFQFNPLNISLRELTPDMLKVRSGEALAITSVLNLHSLLAEDDRVDAHFGLGKDDEVKVCKQMAQFLAMVQSMSPKD
;
A
#
# COMPACT_ATOMS: atom_id res chain seq x y z
N MET A 1 -1.16 -71.84 -11.08
CA MET A 1 -0.02 -70.99 -10.65
C MET A 1 -0.47 -69.54 -10.81
N SER A 2 -0.75 -68.87 -9.70
CA SER A 2 -1.30 -67.51 -9.65
C SER A 2 -0.16 -66.49 -9.68
N LEU A 3 -0.11 -65.63 -10.69
CA LEU A 3 0.87 -64.54 -10.81
C LEU A 3 0.30 -63.29 -10.14
N VAL A 4 0.95 -62.87 -9.05
CA VAL A 4 0.68 -61.63 -8.31
C VAL A 4 1.28 -60.44 -9.07
N PRO A 5 0.57 -59.31 -9.26
CA PRO A 5 1.14 -58.12 -9.89
C PRO A 5 2.03 -57.33 -8.90
N PRO A 6 3.08 -56.63 -9.37
CA PRO A 6 4.03 -55.95 -8.50
C PRO A 6 3.38 -54.73 -7.83
N SER A 7 3.52 -54.68 -6.51
CA SER A 7 3.05 -53.60 -5.65
C SER A 7 3.68 -52.26 -6.04
N LEU A 8 2.83 -51.28 -6.34
CA LEU A 8 3.17 -49.88 -6.56
C LEU A 8 3.68 -49.28 -5.22
N ILE A 9 4.99 -49.19 -5.04
CA ILE A 9 5.58 -48.48 -3.91
C ILE A 9 5.37 -46.98 -4.16
N LYS A 10 4.33 -46.41 -3.54
CA LYS A 10 4.18 -44.95 -3.42
C LYS A 10 5.14 -44.50 -2.31
N PRO A 11 6.06 -43.55 -2.55
CA PRO A 11 6.79 -42.93 -1.46
C PRO A 11 5.81 -42.04 -0.69
N ASP A 12 5.40 -42.50 0.48
CA ASP A 12 4.59 -41.74 1.43
C ASP A 12 5.50 -40.72 2.12
N VAL A 13 5.83 -39.63 1.41
CA VAL A 13 6.52 -38.48 2.01
C VAL A 13 5.46 -37.60 2.64
N THR A 14 4.95 -38.05 3.79
CA THR A 14 4.18 -37.19 4.68
C THR A 14 5.15 -36.18 5.31
N LEU A 15 5.22 -34.96 4.76
CA LEU A 15 5.88 -33.82 5.42
C LEU A 15 5.04 -33.42 6.63
N ARG A 16 5.30 -34.04 7.78
CA ARG A 16 4.82 -33.54 9.08
C ARG A 16 5.62 -32.30 9.44
N LEU A 17 5.02 -31.12 9.30
CA LEU A 17 5.47 -29.92 10.01
C LEU A 17 5.25 -30.17 11.51
N THR A 18 6.22 -30.80 12.16
CA THR A 18 6.28 -30.83 13.62
C THR A 18 6.57 -29.40 14.07
N LEU A 19 5.54 -28.65 14.48
CA LEU A 19 5.76 -27.58 15.45
C LEU A 19 6.32 -28.28 16.69
N SER A 20 7.63 -28.18 16.88
CA SER A 20 8.26 -28.61 18.11
C SER A 20 7.61 -27.81 19.23
N SER A 21 6.78 -28.46 20.05
CA SER A 21 6.28 -27.89 21.29
C SER A 21 7.48 -27.72 22.20
N ALA A 22 8.10 -26.54 22.15
CA ALA A 22 9.22 -26.20 23.01
C ALA A 22 8.71 -26.17 24.45
N SER A 23 9.31 -27.01 25.29
CA SER A 23 9.33 -26.85 26.74
C SER A 23 9.76 -25.42 27.10
N PRO A 24 9.25 -24.81 28.19
CA PRO A 24 9.50 -23.41 28.51
C PRO A 24 10.99 -23.21 28.80
N SER A 25 11.73 -22.79 27.78
CA SER A 25 13.15 -22.46 27.88
C SER A 25 13.31 -21.11 28.58
N SER A 26 14.44 -20.92 29.26
CA SER A 26 14.88 -19.76 30.06
C SER A 26 14.81 -18.36 29.38
N LEU A 27 14.28 -18.29 28.15
CA LEU A 27 14.07 -17.09 27.34
C LEU A 27 12.86 -16.25 27.78
N GLU A 28 11.87 -16.83 28.46
CA GLU A 28 10.76 -16.06 29.07
C GLU A 28 11.20 -15.24 30.29
N ALA A 29 12.38 -15.52 30.86
CA ALA A 29 12.93 -14.83 32.02
C ALA A 29 13.79 -13.61 31.67
N LEU A 30 13.92 -13.25 30.39
CA LEU A 30 14.67 -12.07 29.98
C LEU A 30 13.92 -10.79 30.38
N LYS A 31 14.67 -9.81 30.89
CA LYS A 31 14.12 -8.47 31.09
C LYS A 31 13.63 -7.91 29.74
N PRO A 32 12.56 -7.11 29.73
CA PRO A 32 12.00 -6.57 28.48
C PRO A 32 13.04 -5.83 27.61
N GLU A 33 13.97 -5.11 28.21
CA GLU A 33 15.05 -4.39 27.52
C GLU A 33 16.03 -5.34 26.83
N ASP A 34 16.53 -6.34 27.56
CA ASP A 34 17.46 -7.35 27.03
C ASP A 34 16.81 -8.18 25.92
N ARG A 35 15.53 -8.53 26.10
CA ARG A 35 14.72 -9.18 25.07
C ARG A 35 14.60 -8.30 23.82
N GLY A 36 14.35 -7.00 24.00
CA GLY A 36 14.22 -6.05 22.89
C GLY A 36 15.50 -5.96 22.07
N ILE A 37 16.66 -5.84 22.73
CA ILE A 37 17.98 -5.82 22.08
C ILE A 37 18.22 -7.13 21.32
N THR A 38 17.93 -8.27 21.97
CA THR A 38 18.08 -9.60 21.36
C THR A 38 17.22 -9.73 20.10
N LEU A 39 15.96 -9.31 20.16
CA LEU A 39 15.04 -9.33 19.01
C LEU A 39 15.58 -8.51 17.83
N ILE A 40 16.10 -7.31 18.08
CA ILE A 40 16.69 -6.45 17.03
C ILE A 40 17.92 -7.12 16.41
N GLN A 41 18.81 -7.68 17.22
CA GLN A 41 19.99 -8.41 16.75
C GLN A 41 19.62 -9.65 15.92
N LEU A 42 18.61 -10.41 16.34
CA LEU A 42 18.11 -11.57 15.61
C LEU A 42 17.50 -11.16 14.26
N LEU A 43 16.73 -10.07 14.20
CA LEU A 43 16.18 -9.55 12.95
C LEU A 43 17.28 -9.15 11.97
N LEU A 44 18.29 -8.41 12.43
CA LEU A 44 19.43 -8.00 11.60
C LEU A 44 20.25 -9.20 11.11
N THR A 45 20.51 -10.16 11.99
CA THR A 45 21.20 -11.41 11.66
C THR A 45 20.42 -12.23 10.64
N THR A 46 19.10 -12.36 10.83
CA THR A 46 18.20 -13.04 9.89
C THR A 46 18.25 -12.36 8.53
N ALA A 47 18.17 -11.03 8.46
CA ALA A 47 18.22 -10.28 7.21
C ALA A 47 19.57 -10.48 6.47
N LYS A 48 20.69 -10.48 7.19
CA LYS A 48 22.04 -10.74 6.65
C LYS A 48 22.17 -12.16 6.09
N HIS A 49 21.64 -13.16 6.79
CA HIS A 49 21.69 -14.54 6.32
C HIS A 49 20.68 -14.83 5.21
N ALA A 50 19.51 -14.18 5.26
CA ALA A 50 18.56 -14.16 4.16
C ALA A 50 19.21 -13.61 2.89
N SER A 51 19.88 -12.46 2.93
CA SER A 51 20.50 -11.87 1.73
C SER A 51 21.66 -12.71 1.18
N SER A 52 22.50 -13.27 2.05
CA SER A 52 23.65 -14.10 1.64
C SER A 52 23.30 -15.53 1.21
N GLY A 53 22.03 -15.95 1.30
CA GLY A 53 21.62 -17.29 0.86
C GLY A 53 21.72 -18.37 1.93
N ASN A 54 22.17 -18.05 3.14
CA ASN A 54 22.29 -19.03 4.23
C ASN A 54 20.95 -19.24 4.93
N LEU A 55 20.13 -20.12 4.36
CA LEU A 55 18.77 -20.39 4.80
C LEU A 55 18.71 -21.08 6.17
N HIS A 56 19.69 -21.92 6.49
CA HIS A 56 19.74 -22.64 7.75
C HIS A 56 19.88 -21.68 8.95
N ILE A 57 20.80 -20.70 8.87
CA ILE A 57 20.96 -19.72 9.94
C ILE A 57 19.76 -18.78 10.01
N ALA A 58 19.24 -18.37 8.85
CA ALA A 58 18.05 -17.52 8.82
C ALA A 58 16.83 -18.20 9.47
N ASP A 59 16.61 -19.49 9.20
CA ASP A 59 15.55 -20.28 9.80
C ASP A 59 15.72 -20.43 11.31
N ALA A 60 16.94 -20.76 11.78
CA ALA A 60 17.23 -20.86 13.21
C ALA A 60 16.98 -19.52 13.95
N CYS A 61 17.36 -18.39 13.37
CA CYS A 61 17.06 -17.08 13.94
C CYS A 61 15.55 -16.80 13.96
N LEU A 62 14.81 -17.15 12.91
CA LEU A 62 13.34 -17.02 12.88
C LEU A 62 12.66 -17.89 13.95
N CYS A 63 13.14 -19.12 14.19
CA CYS A 63 12.66 -19.95 15.29
C CYS A 63 12.85 -19.26 16.64
N GLN A 64 14.02 -18.66 16.89
CA GLN A 64 14.27 -17.92 18.13
C GLN A 64 13.38 -16.67 18.24
N ILE A 65 13.20 -15.92 17.15
CA ILE A 65 12.28 -14.77 17.15
C ILE A 65 10.85 -15.22 17.46
N SER A 66 10.40 -16.36 16.95
CA SER A 66 9.04 -16.86 17.19
C SER A 66 8.74 -17.16 18.67
N GLN A 67 9.78 -17.43 19.47
CA GLN A 67 9.65 -17.65 20.91
C GLN A 67 9.64 -16.34 21.71
N LEU A 68 10.26 -15.28 21.17
CA LEU A 68 10.46 -14.01 21.88
C LEU A 68 9.46 -12.92 21.45
N ALA A 69 8.97 -12.98 20.21
CA ALA A 69 8.08 -12.00 19.61
C ALA A 69 6.61 -12.35 19.88
N SER A 70 5.78 -11.32 19.95
CA SER A 70 4.33 -11.46 20.17
C SER A 70 3.60 -10.28 19.53
N VAL A 71 2.52 -10.57 18.81
CA VAL A 71 1.65 -9.57 18.17
C VAL A 71 0.81 -8.77 19.17
N THR A 72 0.64 -9.27 20.39
CA THR A 72 -0.06 -8.59 21.50
C THR A 72 0.90 -8.11 22.60
N GLY A 73 2.20 -8.32 22.42
CA GLY A 73 3.23 -7.94 23.38
C GLY A 73 3.58 -6.45 23.35
N ASP A 74 4.76 -6.14 23.90
CA ASP A 74 5.32 -4.79 23.87
C ASP A 74 5.66 -4.31 22.44
N SER A 75 6.03 -3.04 22.29
CA SER A 75 6.30 -2.43 20.99
C SER A 75 7.37 -3.16 20.17
N ILE A 76 8.44 -3.65 20.81
CA ILE A 76 9.53 -4.35 20.11
C ILE A 76 9.12 -5.78 19.77
N GLN A 77 8.36 -6.46 20.63
CA GLN A 77 7.80 -7.76 20.32
C GLN A 77 6.87 -7.72 19.09
N ARG A 78 5.99 -6.72 19.00
CA ARG A 78 5.11 -6.52 17.85
C ARG A 78 5.89 -6.24 16.58
N LEU A 79 6.88 -5.34 16.67
CA LEU A 79 7.80 -5.05 15.57
C LEU A 79 8.47 -6.33 15.07
N ALA A 80 9.08 -7.09 15.98
CA ALA A 80 9.79 -8.32 15.64
C ALA A 80 8.87 -9.37 15.01
N ALA A 81 7.64 -9.54 15.50
CA ALA A 81 6.68 -10.48 14.94
C ALA A 81 6.35 -10.16 13.47
N HIS A 82 6.08 -8.88 13.16
CA HIS A 82 5.78 -8.46 11.80
C HIS A 82 6.99 -8.55 10.86
N PHE A 83 8.17 -8.13 11.32
CA PHE A 83 9.40 -8.22 10.51
C PHE A 83 9.83 -9.68 10.29
N ALA A 84 9.69 -10.56 11.29
CA ALA A 84 9.97 -11.98 11.14
C ALA A 84 9.06 -12.64 10.09
N SER A 85 7.76 -12.33 10.13
CA SER A 85 6.81 -12.78 9.10
C SER A 85 7.21 -12.29 7.70
N ALA A 86 7.56 -11.00 7.55
CA ALA A 86 8.01 -10.44 6.28
C ALA A 86 9.31 -11.10 5.77
N LEU A 87 10.28 -11.34 6.66
CA LEU A 87 11.53 -12.04 6.32
C LEU A 87 11.26 -13.49 5.90
N ALA A 88 10.41 -14.21 6.62
CA ALA A 88 10.01 -15.58 6.26
C ALA A 88 9.35 -15.64 4.87
N VAL A 89 8.42 -14.71 4.58
CA VAL A 89 7.82 -14.57 3.25
C VAL A 89 8.89 -14.33 2.18
N ARG A 90 9.85 -13.43 2.43
CA ARG A 90 10.95 -13.15 1.51
C ARG A 90 11.82 -14.38 1.26
N LEU A 91 12.05 -15.22 2.27
CA LEU A 91 12.77 -16.48 2.10
C LEU A 91 11.99 -17.45 1.21
N VAL A 92 10.69 -17.64 1.47
CA VAL A 92 9.83 -18.57 0.72
C VAL A 92 9.66 -18.14 -0.75
N LYS A 93 9.67 -16.83 -1.05
CA LYS A 93 9.63 -16.31 -2.43
C LYS A 93 10.76 -16.84 -3.32
N ARG A 94 11.86 -17.36 -2.75
CA ARG A 94 12.93 -18.04 -3.52
C ARG A 94 12.48 -19.34 -4.18
N TRP A 95 11.36 -19.91 -3.74
CA TRP A 95 10.74 -21.08 -4.35
C TRP A 95 9.36 -20.68 -4.86
N PRO A 96 9.24 -20.19 -6.11
CA PRO A 96 8.01 -19.61 -6.62
C PRO A 96 6.83 -20.59 -6.62
N GLY A 97 7.10 -21.88 -6.84
CA GLY A 97 6.08 -22.94 -6.75
C GLY A 97 5.50 -23.07 -5.34
N LEU A 98 6.35 -23.12 -4.32
CA LEU A 98 5.95 -23.21 -2.93
C LEU A 98 5.22 -21.94 -2.47
N TYR A 99 5.77 -20.77 -2.78
CA TYR A 99 5.14 -19.48 -2.46
C TYR A 99 3.73 -19.38 -3.05
N ARG A 100 3.54 -19.78 -4.32
CA ARG A 100 2.22 -19.78 -4.97
C ARG A 100 1.27 -20.81 -4.37
N ALA A 101 1.77 -22.00 -4.01
CA ALA A 101 0.96 -23.04 -3.39
C ALA A 101 0.45 -22.61 -2.00
N LEU A 102 1.28 -21.96 -1.19
CA LEU A 102 0.92 -21.48 0.14
C LEU A 102 -0.02 -20.27 0.13
N ASN A 103 0.02 -19.45 -0.92
CA ASN A 103 -0.78 -18.22 -1.04
C ASN A 103 -1.98 -18.34 -1.99
N ARG A 104 -2.32 -19.56 -2.43
CA ARG A 104 -3.36 -19.81 -3.43
C ARG A 104 -4.75 -19.34 -3.00
N ASP A 105 -5.02 -19.37 -1.69
CA ASP A 105 -6.32 -19.02 -1.10
C ASP A 105 -6.35 -17.61 -0.47
N GLY A 106 -5.22 -16.90 -0.44
CA GLY A 106 -5.09 -15.60 0.24
C GLY A 106 -5.53 -14.37 -0.58
N SER A 107 -6.05 -14.58 -1.80
CA SER A 107 -6.53 -13.51 -2.69
C SER A 107 -7.99 -13.12 -2.45
N GLU A 108 -8.57 -13.49 -1.30
CA GLU A 108 -9.67 -12.68 -0.78
C GLU A 108 -9.06 -11.38 -0.27
N LYS A 109 -9.19 -10.33 -1.09
CA LYS A 109 -8.94 -8.93 -0.72
C LYS A 109 -9.57 -8.68 0.66
N LEU A 110 -8.80 -8.89 1.73
CA LEU A 110 -9.19 -8.54 3.08
C LEU A 110 -9.62 -7.09 2.99
N GLU A 111 -10.92 -6.84 3.16
CA GLU A 111 -11.53 -5.55 2.87
C GLU A 111 -10.72 -4.43 3.55
N LEU A 112 -9.89 -3.74 2.75
CA LEU A 112 -8.99 -2.65 3.17
C LEU A 112 -9.76 -1.47 3.80
N VAL A 113 -11.09 -1.50 3.72
CA VAL A 113 -12.00 -0.50 4.27
C VAL A 113 -11.99 -0.51 5.81
N ARG A 114 -11.78 -1.66 6.47
CA ARG A 114 -11.78 -1.73 7.95
C ARG A 114 -10.52 -1.11 8.60
N PRO A 115 -9.28 -1.39 8.13
CA PRO A 115 -8.06 -0.82 8.72
C PRO A 115 -7.96 0.71 8.57
N GLN A 116 -8.46 1.28 7.47
CA GLN A 116 -8.39 2.73 7.21
C GLN A 116 -9.17 3.56 8.24
N ASN A 117 -10.29 3.05 8.74
CA ASN A 117 -11.12 3.77 9.70
C ASN A 117 -10.49 3.83 11.11
N ILE A 118 -9.78 2.77 11.52
CA ILE A 118 -9.06 2.73 12.80
C ILE A 118 -7.79 3.59 12.72
N PHE A 119 -7.06 3.54 11.61
CA PHE A 119 -5.87 4.38 11.41
C PHE A 119 -6.20 5.88 11.50
N GLY A 120 -7.29 6.31 10.85
CA GLY A 120 -7.73 7.71 10.91
C GLY A 120 -8.24 8.17 12.28
N GLN A 121 -8.65 7.25 13.16
CA GLN A 121 -9.05 7.56 14.54
C GLN A 121 -7.85 7.58 15.50
N ALA A 122 -6.87 6.69 15.29
CA ALA A 122 -5.70 6.56 16.14
C ALA A 122 -4.57 7.56 15.78
N PHE A 123 -4.46 7.96 14.51
CA PHE A 123 -3.37 8.80 14.01
C PHE A 123 -3.93 10.03 13.27
N PRO A 124 -3.89 11.24 13.88
CA PRO A 124 -4.53 12.43 13.33
C PRO A 124 -3.78 13.07 12.16
N TYR A 125 -2.62 12.52 11.75
CA TYR A 125 -1.75 13.12 10.74
C TYR A 125 -2.47 13.33 9.40
N LEU A 126 -3.20 12.33 8.94
CA LEU A 126 -3.95 12.44 7.68
C LEU A 126 -5.09 13.44 7.77
N GLY A 127 -5.81 13.48 8.90
CA GLY A 127 -6.87 14.46 9.12
C GLY A 127 -6.33 15.90 9.08
N PHE A 128 -5.20 16.15 9.74
CA PHE A 128 -4.54 17.44 9.71
C PHE A 128 -4.06 17.83 8.30
N SER A 129 -3.45 16.89 7.57
CA SER A 129 -3.06 17.10 6.17
C SER A 129 -4.25 17.47 5.30
N TYR A 130 -5.40 16.79 5.43
CA TYR A 130 -6.60 17.13 4.67
C TYR A 130 -7.10 18.54 4.99
N VAL A 131 -7.13 18.95 6.26
CA VAL A 131 -7.54 20.31 6.63
C VAL A 131 -6.66 21.37 5.98
N ILE A 132 -5.34 21.17 5.98
CA ILE A 132 -4.39 22.08 5.33
C ILE A 132 -4.62 22.09 3.82
N MET A 133 -4.65 20.91 3.19
CA MET A 133 -4.80 20.79 1.73
C MET A 133 -6.10 21.42 1.26
N THR A 134 -7.22 21.15 1.91
CA THR A 134 -8.49 21.79 1.56
C THR A 134 -8.42 23.30 1.71
N ARG A 135 -7.83 23.81 2.80
CA ARG A 135 -7.70 25.27 2.99
C ARG A 135 -6.90 25.91 1.87
N ILE A 136 -5.76 25.33 1.50
CA ILE A 136 -4.92 25.82 0.40
C ILE A 136 -5.69 25.77 -0.92
N LEU A 137 -6.32 24.63 -1.24
CA LEU A 137 -7.10 24.48 -2.46
C LEU A 137 -8.23 25.51 -2.57
N VAL A 138 -8.99 25.74 -1.49
CA VAL A 138 -10.04 26.76 -1.48
C VAL A 138 -9.44 28.14 -1.73
N GLN A 139 -8.30 28.48 -1.10
CA GLN A 139 -7.65 29.77 -1.29
C GLN A 139 -7.13 29.98 -2.73
N THR A 140 -6.43 28.98 -3.27
CA THR A 140 -5.82 29.03 -4.62
C THR A 140 -6.88 29.02 -5.74
N LEU A 141 -8.04 28.43 -5.49
CA LEU A 141 -9.09 28.23 -6.49
C LEU A 141 -10.30 29.16 -6.33
N ALA A 142 -10.35 30.01 -5.30
CA ALA A 142 -11.52 30.85 -4.98
C ALA A 142 -11.97 31.77 -6.12
N GLU A 143 -11.03 32.25 -6.93
CA GLU A 143 -11.27 33.20 -8.03
C GLU A 143 -11.56 32.51 -9.38
N GLU A 144 -11.42 31.19 -9.44
CA GLU A 144 -11.54 30.42 -10.68
C GLU A 144 -12.98 30.04 -10.98
N ARG A 145 -13.38 30.13 -12.25
CA ARG A 145 -14.75 29.83 -12.71
C ARG A 145 -14.92 28.40 -13.21
N VAL A 146 -13.85 27.81 -13.70
CA VAL A 146 -13.83 26.44 -14.22
C VAL A 146 -12.61 25.74 -13.63
N ILE A 147 -12.85 24.75 -12.78
CA ILE A 147 -11.82 24.06 -12.01
C ILE A 147 -11.82 22.59 -12.38
N HIS A 148 -10.63 22.05 -12.56
CA HIS A 148 -10.39 20.62 -12.63
C HIS A 148 -9.44 20.20 -11.51
N ALA A 149 -9.97 19.47 -10.53
CA ALA A 149 -9.14 18.86 -9.50
C ALA A 149 -8.90 17.38 -9.80
N ILE A 150 -7.65 16.95 -9.65
CA ILE A 150 -7.21 15.57 -9.86
C ILE A 150 -6.79 14.98 -8.51
N ASP A 151 -7.45 13.91 -8.11
CA ASP A 151 -7.09 13.06 -6.97
C ASP A 151 -6.26 11.86 -7.44
N LEU A 152 -4.97 11.86 -7.10
CA LEU A 152 -4.06 10.76 -7.39
C LEU A 152 -4.06 9.76 -6.24
N GLY A 153 -5.21 9.18 -5.91
CA GLY A 153 -5.30 7.99 -5.06
C GLY A 153 -5.67 8.19 -3.59
N SER A 154 -6.09 9.38 -3.15
CA SER A 154 -6.65 9.53 -1.81
C SER A 154 -8.00 8.81 -1.69
N GLY A 155 -8.91 9.08 -2.63
CA GLY A 155 -10.28 8.57 -2.60
C GLY A 155 -11.09 8.97 -1.36
N ASP A 156 -10.59 9.91 -0.53
CA ASP A 156 -11.17 10.21 0.78
C ASP A 156 -12.12 11.42 0.72
N PRO A 157 -13.41 11.27 1.07
CA PRO A 157 -14.35 12.39 1.12
C PRO A 157 -13.96 13.49 2.12
N LYS A 158 -13.07 13.24 3.08
CA LYS A 158 -12.57 14.25 4.03
C LYS A 158 -11.80 15.40 3.38
N LEU A 159 -11.19 15.17 2.21
CA LEU A 159 -10.53 16.21 1.43
C LEU A 159 -11.54 16.98 0.57
N TRP A 160 -12.39 16.24 -0.14
CA TRP A 160 -13.20 16.77 -1.23
C TRP A 160 -14.49 17.43 -0.76
N ILE A 161 -15.18 16.87 0.25
CA ILE A 161 -16.43 17.47 0.76
C ILE A 161 -16.20 18.88 1.32
N PRO A 162 -15.17 19.13 2.16
CA PRO A 162 -14.93 20.49 2.63
C PRO A 162 -14.44 21.43 1.51
N LEU A 163 -13.81 20.92 0.45
CA LEU A 163 -13.44 21.72 -0.73
C LEU A 163 -14.70 22.19 -1.46
N LEU A 164 -15.66 21.29 -1.72
CA LEU A 164 -16.96 21.62 -2.33
C LEU A 164 -17.66 22.75 -1.56
N ARG A 165 -17.77 22.60 -0.24
CA ARG A 165 -18.38 23.62 0.64
C ARG A 165 -17.64 24.95 0.62
N GLY A 166 -16.30 24.91 0.63
CA GLY A 166 -15.46 26.09 0.59
C GLY A 166 -15.61 26.86 -0.72
N LEU A 167 -15.63 26.17 -1.86
CA LEU A 167 -15.81 26.79 -3.17
C LEU A 167 -17.23 27.31 -3.39
N ALA A 168 -18.26 26.60 -2.91
CA ALA A 168 -19.64 27.06 -2.99
C ALA A 168 -19.88 28.36 -2.20
N SER A 169 -19.09 28.60 -1.16
CA SER A 169 -19.16 29.83 -0.34
C SER A 169 -18.31 30.98 -0.89
N SER A 170 -17.71 30.84 -2.09
CA SER A 170 -16.88 31.91 -2.68
C SER A 170 -17.73 33.16 -2.96
N ALA A 171 -17.14 34.34 -2.78
CA ALA A 171 -17.78 35.64 -3.03
C ALA A 171 -18.33 35.77 -4.47
N ASN A 172 -17.73 35.04 -5.39
CA ASN A 172 -18.07 35.01 -6.80
C ASN A 172 -19.20 34.02 -7.14
N GLY A 173 -19.68 33.23 -6.17
CA GLY A 173 -20.61 32.12 -6.39
C GLY A 173 -19.89 30.81 -6.75
N PRO A 174 -20.63 29.68 -6.77
CA PRO A 174 -20.06 28.35 -7.02
C PRO A 174 -19.45 28.24 -8.43
N PRO A 175 -18.23 27.68 -8.59
CA PRO A 175 -17.61 27.44 -9.88
C PRO A 175 -18.13 26.16 -10.55
N HIS A 176 -17.79 25.97 -11.83
CA HIS A 176 -17.88 24.66 -12.46
C HIS A 176 -16.73 23.79 -11.98
N LEU A 177 -17.03 22.72 -11.24
CA LEU A 177 -16.02 21.84 -10.66
C LEU A 177 -16.05 20.45 -11.31
N LYS A 178 -14.92 20.05 -11.88
CA LYS A 178 -14.65 18.68 -12.33
C LYS A 178 -13.65 18.02 -11.37
N ILE A 179 -14.00 16.87 -10.80
CA ILE A 179 -13.05 16.05 -10.02
C ILE A 179 -12.77 14.76 -10.78
N THR A 180 -11.51 14.54 -11.14
CA THR A 180 -11.02 13.26 -11.65
C THR A 180 -10.32 12.49 -10.53
N CYS A 181 -10.77 11.28 -10.20
CA CYS A 181 -10.17 10.48 -9.13
C CYS A 181 -9.57 9.19 -9.69
N VAL A 182 -8.27 9.01 -9.49
CA VAL A 182 -7.51 7.82 -9.88
C VAL A 182 -7.41 6.89 -8.68
N HIS A 183 -7.97 5.68 -8.76
CA HIS A 183 -7.90 4.72 -7.66
C HIS A 183 -8.08 3.29 -8.16
N SER A 184 -7.38 2.31 -7.57
CA SER A 184 -7.44 0.90 -8.00
C SER A 184 -8.66 0.13 -7.49
N SER A 185 -9.38 0.69 -6.52
CA SER A 185 -10.63 0.14 -5.98
C SER A 185 -11.85 0.89 -6.50
N LYS A 186 -12.61 0.22 -7.37
CA LYS A 186 -13.92 0.68 -7.85
C LYS A 186 -14.89 1.00 -6.70
N VAL A 187 -14.89 0.22 -5.62
CA VAL A 187 -15.78 0.44 -4.47
C VAL A 187 -15.51 1.80 -3.81
N VAL A 188 -14.25 2.23 -3.75
CA VAL A 188 -13.88 3.55 -3.21
C VAL A 188 -14.36 4.66 -4.16
N LEU A 189 -14.12 4.50 -5.46
CA LEU A 189 -14.57 5.45 -6.48
C LEU A 189 -16.09 5.64 -6.49
N ASP A 190 -16.84 4.54 -6.45
CA ASP A 190 -18.31 4.57 -6.45
C ASP A 190 -18.83 5.28 -5.18
N LYS A 191 -18.30 4.91 -4.00
CA LYS A 191 -18.67 5.55 -2.72
C LYS A 191 -18.33 7.04 -2.68
N LEU A 192 -17.15 7.42 -3.17
CA LEU A 192 -16.73 8.83 -3.23
C LEU A 192 -17.65 9.59 -4.19
N GLY A 193 -17.81 9.10 -5.42
CA GLY A 193 -18.61 9.74 -6.46
C GLY A 193 -20.04 10.00 -6.01
N THR A 194 -20.72 9.01 -5.43
CA THR A 194 -22.09 9.19 -4.90
C THR A 194 -22.15 10.28 -3.83
N ARG A 195 -21.15 10.35 -2.93
CA ARG A 195 -21.12 11.38 -1.88
C ARG A 195 -20.85 12.77 -2.45
N LEU A 196 -19.94 12.90 -3.41
CA LEU A 196 -19.59 14.19 -4.02
C LEU A 196 -20.74 14.74 -4.86
N VAL A 197 -21.40 13.91 -5.67
CA VAL A 197 -22.55 14.32 -6.48
C VAL A 197 -23.68 14.82 -5.57
N LYS A 198 -24.04 14.05 -4.54
CA LYS A 198 -25.08 14.45 -3.59
C LYS A 198 -24.76 15.76 -2.86
N GLU A 199 -23.49 15.95 -2.48
CA GLU A 199 -23.09 17.19 -1.82
C GLU A 199 -23.14 18.38 -2.79
N ALA A 200 -22.66 18.22 -4.02
CA ALA A 200 -22.71 19.27 -5.03
C ALA A 200 -24.14 19.68 -5.39
N GLU A 201 -25.06 18.72 -5.49
CA GLU A 201 -26.50 18.98 -5.69
C GLU A 201 -27.07 19.80 -4.53
N SER A 202 -26.71 19.47 -3.28
CA SER A 202 -27.17 20.23 -2.10
C SER A 202 -26.64 21.67 -2.03
N LEU A 203 -25.55 21.95 -2.75
CA LEU A 203 -24.88 23.25 -2.83
C LEU A 203 -25.25 24.03 -4.10
N ASP A 204 -26.13 23.50 -4.95
CA ASP A 204 -26.48 24.05 -6.27
C ASP A 204 -25.24 24.36 -7.14
N MET A 205 -24.25 23.47 -7.09
CA MET A 205 -22.97 23.65 -7.77
C MET A 205 -22.89 22.79 -9.04
N ALA A 206 -22.47 23.39 -10.16
CA ALA A 206 -22.22 22.67 -11.39
C ALA A 206 -21.01 21.73 -11.22
N PHE A 207 -21.28 20.42 -11.20
CA PHE A 207 -20.29 19.43 -10.80
C PHE A 207 -20.21 18.23 -11.75
N GLN A 208 -18.98 17.75 -11.98
CA GLN A 208 -18.71 16.52 -12.72
C GLN A 208 -17.71 15.65 -11.96
N PHE A 209 -18.06 14.38 -11.72
CA PHE A 209 -17.12 13.39 -11.21
C PHE A 209 -16.67 12.44 -12.32
N ASN A 210 -15.36 12.23 -12.43
CA ASN A 210 -14.71 11.38 -13.43
C ASN A 210 -13.85 10.29 -12.74
N PRO A 211 -14.40 9.10 -12.48
CA PRO A 211 -13.64 8.01 -11.87
C PRO A 211 -12.71 7.31 -12.87
N LEU A 212 -11.44 7.14 -12.51
CA LEU A 212 -10.45 6.37 -13.24
C LEU A 212 -10.02 5.15 -12.40
N ASN A 213 -10.62 3.99 -12.70
CA ASN A 213 -10.34 2.73 -12.00
C ASN A 213 -9.07 2.04 -12.51
N ILE A 214 -7.92 2.64 -12.23
CA ILE A 214 -6.58 2.19 -12.65
C ILE A 214 -5.57 2.42 -11.53
N SER A 215 -4.40 1.79 -11.60
CA SER A 215 -3.27 2.18 -10.76
C SER A 215 -2.62 3.47 -11.27
N LEU A 216 -1.90 4.19 -10.40
CA LEU A 216 -1.17 5.41 -10.79
C LEU A 216 -0.12 5.14 -11.87
N ARG A 217 0.38 3.90 -11.98
CA ARG A 217 1.37 3.47 -12.98
C ARG A 217 0.80 3.37 -14.39
N GLU A 218 -0.50 3.13 -14.50
CA GLU A 218 -1.21 2.99 -15.78
C GLU A 218 -1.74 4.34 -16.28
N LEU A 219 -1.62 5.40 -15.48
CA LEU A 219 -2.16 6.71 -15.80
C LEU A 219 -1.38 7.32 -16.96
N THR A 220 -2.11 7.69 -18.02
CA THR A 220 -1.59 8.53 -19.10
C THR A 220 -2.24 9.92 -19.07
N PRO A 221 -1.54 10.97 -19.56
CA PRO A 221 -2.07 12.32 -19.56
C PRO A 221 -3.44 12.45 -20.25
N ASP A 222 -3.67 11.71 -21.34
CA ASP A 222 -4.94 11.76 -22.09
C ASP A 222 -6.15 11.28 -21.28
N MET A 223 -5.93 10.37 -20.33
CA MET A 223 -7.00 9.84 -19.47
C MET A 223 -7.57 10.89 -18.52
N LEU A 224 -6.76 11.88 -18.15
CA LEU A 224 -7.16 12.97 -17.26
C LEU A 224 -8.12 13.94 -17.97
N LYS A 225 -8.13 13.96 -19.32
CA LYS A 225 -9.03 14.82 -20.11
C LYS A 225 -8.97 16.28 -19.66
N VAL A 226 -7.75 16.76 -19.44
CA VAL A 226 -7.50 18.17 -19.11
C VAL A 226 -7.90 19.03 -20.32
N ARG A 227 -8.64 20.11 -20.07
CA ARG A 227 -9.13 21.03 -21.11
C ARG A 227 -8.43 22.37 -21.01
N SER A 228 -8.24 23.05 -22.15
CA SER A 228 -7.74 24.42 -22.14
C SER A 228 -8.75 25.35 -21.44
N GLY A 229 -8.25 26.27 -20.61
CA GLY A 229 -9.06 27.26 -19.89
C GLY A 229 -9.63 26.80 -18.54
N GLU A 230 -9.34 25.57 -18.09
CA GLU A 230 -9.66 25.15 -16.72
C GLU A 230 -8.46 25.37 -15.79
N ALA A 231 -8.73 25.83 -14.56
CA ALA A 231 -7.73 25.88 -13.51
C ALA A 231 -7.50 24.46 -12.97
N LEU A 232 -6.26 23.99 -13.05
CA LEU A 232 -5.90 22.63 -12.68
C LEU A 232 -5.31 22.58 -11.27
N ALA A 233 -5.81 21.67 -10.44
CA ALA A 233 -5.24 21.34 -9.14
C ALA A 233 -4.97 19.84 -9.06
N ILE A 234 -3.77 19.45 -8.64
CA ILE A 234 -3.39 18.03 -8.55
C ILE A 234 -3.02 17.72 -7.10
N THR A 235 -3.66 16.69 -6.54
CA THR A 235 -3.42 16.25 -5.17
C THR A 235 -2.95 14.80 -5.18
N SER A 236 -1.93 14.50 -4.37
CA SER A 236 -1.50 13.12 -4.12
C SER A 236 -1.23 12.97 -2.63
N VAL A 237 -2.02 12.12 -1.97
CA VAL A 237 -1.83 11.78 -0.56
C VAL A 237 -1.34 10.35 -0.46
N LEU A 238 -0.09 10.18 -0.01
CA LEU A 238 0.55 8.87 0.18
C LEU A 238 0.48 7.93 -1.04
N ASN A 239 0.56 8.44 -2.27
CA ASN A 239 0.47 7.58 -3.47
C ASN A 239 1.65 7.73 -4.45
N LEU A 240 2.35 8.86 -4.51
CA LEU A 240 3.50 9.05 -5.42
C LEU A 240 4.58 7.97 -5.24
N HIS A 241 4.84 7.54 -4.01
CA HIS A 241 5.85 6.51 -3.74
C HIS A 241 5.59 5.19 -4.47
N SER A 242 4.35 4.92 -4.89
CA SER A 242 4.02 3.75 -5.70
C SER A 242 4.73 3.74 -7.06
N LEU A 243 5.13 4.89 -7.59
CA LEU A 243 5.91 5.01 -8.82
C LEU A 243 7.40 4.67 -8.63
N LEU A 244 7.87 4.58 -7.38
CA LEU A 244 9.24 4.18 -7.04
C LEU A 244 9.36 2.67 -6.79
N ALA A 245 8.25 1.94 -6.68
CA ALA A 245 8.34 0.52 -6.37
C ALA A 245 8.70 -0.31 -7.63
N GLU A 246 9.53 -1.31 -7.47
CA GLU A 246 9.73 -2.36 -8.48
C GLU A 246 8.66 -3.44 -8.33
N ASP A 247 8.37 -4.13 -9.43
CA ASP A 247 7.46 -5.27 -9.38
C ASP A 247 8.23 -6.43 -8.72
N ASP A 248 7.89 -6.74 -7.47
CA ASP A 248 8.52 -7.73 -6.60
C ASP A 248 8.13 -9.17 -7.03
N ARG A 249 8.05 -9.37 -8.37
CA ARG A 249 7.57 -10.59 -9.02
C ARG A 249 8.49 -11.74 -8.67
N VAL A 250 7.86 -12.88 -8.48
CA VAL A 250 8.48 -14.15 -8.08
C VAL A 250 9.34 -14.75 -9.20
N ASP A 251 9.47 -14.08 -10.34
CA ASP A 251 10.33 -14.46 -11.46
C ASP A 251 11.77 -14.07 -11.11
N ALA A 252 12.40 -14.98 -10.38
CA ALA A 252 13.74 -14.87 -9.85
C ALA A 252 14.78 -14.54 -10.92
N HIS A 253 15.36 -13.34 -10.89
CA HIS A 253 16.77 -13.10 -11.21
C HIS A 253 17.35 -12.19 -10.12
N PHE A 254 17.92 -12.77 -9.06
CA PHE A 254 18.85 -12.05 -8.17
C PHE A 254 20.20 -11.89 -8.89
N GLY A 255 20.19 -11.18 -10.02
CA GLY A 255 21.39 -10.58 -10.60
C GLY A 255 21.50 -9.15 -10.09
N LEU A 256 22.72 -8.69 -9.76
CA LEU A 256 22.99 -7.28 -9.51
C LEU A 256 22.76 -6.49 -10.81
N GLY A 257 21.51 -6.13 -11.08
CA GLY A 257 21.14 -5.27 -12.19
C GLY A 257 21.45 -3.82 -11.86
N LYS A 258 22.64 -3.34 -12.28
CA LYS A 258 22.95 -1.89 -12.31
C LYS A 258 21.97 -1.10 -13.21
N ASP A 259 21.19 -1.77 -14.06
CA ASP A 259 20.24 -1.15 -15.00
C ASP A 259 18.85 -0.88 -14.39
N ASP A 260 18.49 -1.48 -13.26
CA ASP A 260 17.12 -1.39 -12.70
C ASP A 260 16.89 -0.09 -11.92
N GLU A 261 17.90 0.40 -11.19
CA GLU A 261 17.86 1.66 -10.45
C GLU A 261 17.61 2.88 -11.36
N VAL A 262 18.14 2.83 -12.60
CA VAL A 262 17.95 3.85 -13.64
C VAL A 262 16.51 3.86 -14.16
N LYS A 263 15.83 2.71 -14.17
CA LYS A 263 14.47 2.56 -14.71
C LYS A 263 13.40 3.05 -13.72
N VAL A 264 13.62 2.86 -12.42
CA VAL A 264 12.70 3.29 -11.34
C VAL A 264 12.63 4.81 -11.24
N CYS A 265 13.78 5.48 -11.19
CA CYS A 265 13.83 6.94 -11.18
C CYS A 265 13.17 7.55 -12.44
N LYS A 266 13.21 6.83 -13.57
CA LYS A 266 12.64 7.28 -14.84
C LYS A 266 11.11 7.37 -14.79
N GLN A 267 10.40 6.45 -14.15
CA GLN A 267 8.93 6.48 -14.10
C GLN A 267 8.40 7.66 -13.28
N MET A 268 8.99 7.90 -12.10
CA MET A 268 8.66 9.09 -11.29
C MET A 268 9.02 10.38 -12.06
N ALA A 269 10.20 10.45 -12.66
CA ALA A 269 10.62 11.64 -13.40
C ALA A 269 9.69 11.95 -14.59
N GLN A 270 9.30 10.92 -15.35
CA GLN A 270 8.33 11.04 -16.43
C GLN A 270 6.96 11.50 -15.93
N PHE A 271 6.52 10.98 -14.79
CA PHE A 271 5.26 11.38 -14.18
C PHE A 271 5.28 12.85 -13.74
N LEU A 272 6.35 13.29 -13.07
CA LEU A 272 6.50 14.68 -12.64
C LEU A 272 6.61 15.63 -13.84
N ALA A 273 7.33 15.25 -14.90
CA ALA A 273 7.39 16.02 -16.14
C ALA A 273 6.02 16.13 -16.80
N MET A 274 5.23 15.05 -16.79
CA MET A 274 3.84 15.04 -17.27
C MET A 274 2.98 16.01 -16.45
N VAL A 275 3.06 15.96 -15.12
CA VAL A 275 2.34 16.90 -14.24
C VAL A 275 2.75 18.35 -14.50
N GLN A 276 4.05 18.63 -14.62
CA GLN A 276 4.56 19.98 -14.90
C GLN A 276 4.07 20.51 -16.27
N SER A 277 3.99 19.64 -17.28
CA SER A 277 3.49 20.02 -18.61
C SER A 277 2.03 20.48 -18.63
N MET A 278 1.26 20.16 -17.58
CA MET A 278 -0.14 20.58 -17.45
C MET A 278 -0.33 21.92 -16.73
N SER A 279 0.76 22.52 -16.23
CA SER A 279 0.75 23.80 -15.51
C SER A 279 -0.33 23.90 -14.41
N PRO A 280 -0.30 22.99 -13.42
CA PRO A 280 -1.21 23.09 -12.26
C PRO A 280 -0.95 24.39 -11.50
N LYS A 281 -1.98 24.88 -10.80
CA LYS A 281 -1.84 26.02 -9.90
C LYS A 281 -0.99 25.66 -8.68
N ASP A 282 -0.11 26.58 -8.30
CA ASP A 282 0.74 26.53 -7.10
C ASP A 282 -0.01 26.95 -5.82
#